data_AF-A0A9P0NUZ1-F1
#
_entry.id   AF-A0A9P0NUZ1-F1
#
_cell.length_a   1.000
_cell.length_b   1.000
_cell.length_c   1.000
_cell.angle_alpha   90.00
_cell.angle_beta   90.00
_cell.angle_gamma   90.00
#
_symmetry.space_group_name_H-M   'P 1'
#
loop_
_entity.id
_entity.type
_entity.pdbx_description
1 polymer ?
#
loop_
_entity_poly.entity_id
_entity_poly.type
_entity_poly.pdbx_seq_one_letter_code
_entity_poly.pdbx_strand_id
1 'polypeptide(L)'
;MTNLQWEHQCRLKHKKGPVINHFVDSGVLIPLRRTLKLSMMLNENHPFCEGKYKSWKDRRSEQIRQLVKHPTTVHPFSSFQMYWEYMMCLMYFFSYMILCINSAYSWRTVHRAPSIENSAPTKDAVSI
;
A
#
# COMPACT_ATOMS: atom_id res chain seq x y z
N MET A 1 -27.89 42.92 -31.04
CA MET A 1 -26.77 42.52 -30.16
C MET A 1 -26.60 41.02 -30.28
N THR A 2 -25.70 40.58 -31.16
CA THR A 2 -25.46 39.17 -31.48
C THR A 2 -24.39 38.62 -30.55
N ASN A 3 -24.78 37.69 -29.68
CA ASN A 3 -23.86 36.93 -28.83
C ASN A 3 -23.03 35.99 -29.70
N LEU A 4 -21.76 36.34 -29.93
CA LEU A 4 -20.77 35.46 -30.56
C LEU A 4 -20.30 34.43 -29.53
N GLN A 5 -21.03 33.32 -29.44
CA GLN A 5 -20.65 32.16 -28.66
C GLN A 5 -19.64 31.33 -29.46
N TRP A 6 -18.35 31.55 -29.19
CA TRP A 6 -17.27 30.78 -29.80
C TRP A 6 -17.24 29.38 -29.20
N GLU A 7 -18.00 28.45 -29.79
CA GLU A 7 -17.83 27.02 -29.52
C GLU A 7 -16.48 26.57 -30.07
N HIS A 8 -15.48 26.56 -29.19
CA HIS A 8 -14.17 25.99 -29.51
C HIS A 8 -14.29 24.47 -29.59
N GLN A 9 -14.77 23.95 -30.73
CA GLN A 9 -14.73 22.52 -31.05
C GLN A 9 -13.28 22.08 -31.22
N CYS A 10 -12.61 21.79 -30.11
CA CYS A 10 -11.28 21.20 -30.12
C CYS A 10 -11.42 19.73 -30.58
N ARG A 11 -11.35 19.49 -31.90
CA ARG A 11 -11.43 18.16 -32.54
C ARG A 11 -10.14 17.35 -32.44
N LEU A 12 -9.22 17.70 -31.55
CA LEU A 12 -8.02 16.89 -31.35
C LEU A 12 -8.42 15.62 -30.60
N LYS A 13 -8.68 14.53 -31.33
CA LYS A 13 -8.89 13.19 -30.75
C LYS A 13 -7.66 12.82 -29.93
N HIS A 14 -7.66 13.16 -28.64
CA HIS A 14 -6.60 12.79 -27.73
C HIS A 14 -6.61 11.27 -27.62
N LYS A 15 -5.58 10.64 -28.18
CA LYS A 15 -5.37 9.20 -28.09
C LYS A 15 -5.14 8.87 -26.61
N LYS A 16 -6.18 8.41 -25.93
CA LYS A 16 -6.16 7.85 -24.56
C LYS A 16 -5.43 6.51 -24.52
N GLY A 17 -4.26 6.45 -25.18
CA GLY A 17 -3.37 5.30 -25.12
C GLY A 17 -2.46 5.43 -23.90
N PRO A 18 -2.11 4.31 -23.24
CA PRO A 18 -1.17 4.32 -22.14
C PRO A 18 0.21 4.77 -22.65
N VAL A 19 0.79 5.76 -21.96
CA VAL A 19 2.11 6.35 -22.30
C VAL A 19 3.20 5.28 -22.36
N ILE A 20 3.04 4.22 -21.58
CA ILE A 20 3.96 3.09 -21.43
C ILE A 20 4.21 2.32 -22.73
N ASN A 21 3.26 2.33 -23.67
CA ASN A 21 3.41 1.62 -24.94
C ASN A 21 4.52 2.22 -25.82
N HIS A 22 4.97 3.44 -25.55
CA HIS A 22 6.07 4.09 -26.27
C HIS A 22 7.46 3.79 -25.69
N PHE A 23 7.55 3.19 -24.50
CA PHE A 23 8.81 3.05 -23.76
C PHE A 23 9.29 1.61 -23.59
N VAL A 24 8.41 0.62 -23.77
CA VAL A 24 8.73 -0.80 -23.53
C VAL A 24 8.39 -1.61 -24.77
N ASP A 25 9.31 -1.71 -25.73
CA ASP A 25 9.07 -2.36 -27.03
C ASP A 25 9.76 -3.72 -27.23
N SER A 26 10.51 -4.25 -26.25
CA SER A 26 11.26 -5.51 -26.41
C SER A 26 11.09 -6.53 -25.27
N GLY A 27 11.00 -7.82 -25.63
CA GLY A 27 11.07 -8.97 -24.73
C GLY A 27 9.89 -9.97 -24.79
N VAL A 28 10.04 -11.13 -24.13
CA VAL A 28 9.01 -12.21 -24.10
C VAL A 28 7.90 -11.92 -23.06
N LEU A 29 8.17 -11.06 -22.07
CA LEU A 29 7.25 -10.71 -20.97
C LEU A 29 6.78 -9.24 -21.02
N ILE A 30 6.65 -8.67 -22.22
CA ILE A 30 6.18 -7.30 -22.43
C ILE A 30 4.84 -7.01 -21.73
N PRO A 31 3.76 -7.81 -21.89
CA PRO A 31 2.47 -7.46 -21.31
C PRO A 31 2.52 -7.43 -19.78
N LEU A 32 3.23 -8.37 -19.15
CA LEU A 32 3.38 -8.41 -17.71
C LEU A 32 4.15 -7.19 -17.19
N ARG A 33 5.28 -6.86 -17.82
CA ARG A 33 6.09 -5.70 -17.43
C ARG A 33 5.34 -4.38 -17.64
N ARG A 34 4.58 -4.26 -18.74
CA ARG A 34 3.73 -3.08 -19.01
C ARG A 34 2.65 -2.95 -17.95
N THR A 35 1.94 -4.03 -17.60
CA THR A 35 0.91 -4.00 -16.56
C THR A 35 1.48 -3.65 -15.19
N LEU A 36 2.63 -4.22 -14.83
CA LEU A 36 3.31 -3.93 -13.57
C LEU A 36 3.81 -2.49 -13.49
N LYS A 37 4.40 -1.97 -14.57
CA LYS A 37 4.80 -0.55 -14.61
C LYS A 37 3.58 0.36 -14.57
N LEU A 38 2.51 0.02 -15.27
CA LEU A 38 1.28 0.80 -15.28
C LEU A 38 0.59 0.81 -13.92
N SER A 39 0.69 -0.27 -13.14
CA SER A 39 0.17 -0.32 -11.77
C SER A 39 1.00 0.49 -10.76
N MET A 40 2.28 0.71 -11.03
CA MET A 40 3.19 1.56 -10.25
C MET A 40 3.11 3.06 -10.62
N MET A 41 2.50 3.39 -11.75
CA MET A 41 2.26 4.76 -12.17
C MET A 41 1.00 5.36 -11.54
N LEU A 42 0.85 6.67 -11.67
CA LEU A 42 -0.38 7.39 -11.32
C LEU A 42 -1.61 6.71 -11.93
N ASN A 43 -2.53 6.24 -11.08
CA ASN A 43 -3.81 5.68 -11.51
C ASN A 43 -4.91 6.76 -11.46
N GLU A 44 -5.78 6.77 -12.47
CA GLU A 44 -6.93 7.66 -12.55
C GLU A 44 -8.04 7.25 -11.58
N ASN A 45 -8.13 5.96 -11.23
CA ASN A 45 -9.18 5.44 -10.33
C ASN A 45 -8.87 5.67 -8.84
N HIS A 46 -7.74 6.29 -8.51
CA HIS A 46 -7.39 6.55 -7.12
C HIS A 46 -8.25 7.71 -6.58
N PRO A 47 -8.94 7.56 -5.42
CA PRO A 47 -9.94 8.54 -4.95
C PRO A 47 -9.36 9.94 -4.74
N PHE A 48 -8.09 10.02 -4.31
CA PHE A 48 -7.39 11.29 -4.11
C PHE A 48 -6.82 11.92 -5.39
N CYS A 49 -6.82 11.17 -6.51
CA CYS A 49 -6.26 11.65 -7.78
C CYS A 49 -7.11 12.76 -8.39
N GLU A 50 -8.44 12.69 -8.24
CA GLU A 50 -9.36 13.71 -8.74
C GLU A 50 -9.17 15.06 -8.06
N GLY A 51 -8.90 15.07 -6.74
CA GLY A 51 -8.62 16.29 -6.00
C GLY A 51 -7.26 16.93 -6.30
N LYS A 52 -6.24 16.13 -6.66
CA LYS A 52 -4.87 16.62 -6.93
C LYS A 52 -4.64 16.98 -8.39
N TYR A 53 -5.24 16.24 -9.32
CA TYR A 53 -5.04 16.44 -10.75
C TYR A 53 -6.37 16.74 -11.43
N LYS A 54 -6.63 18.04 -11.61
CA LYS A 54 -7.88 18.56 -12.18
C LYS A 54 -8.06 18.23 -13.65
N SER A 55 -6.99 18.21 -14.44
CA SER A 55 -7.05 17.90 -15.87
C SER A 55 -6.35 16.60 -16.23
N TRP A 56 -6.85 15.94 -17.28
CA TRP A 56 -6.20 14.75 -17.85
C TRP A 56 -4.78 15.05 -18.36
N LYS A 57 -4.55 16.27 -18.86
CA LYS A 57 -3.23 16.70 -19.35
C LYS A 57 -2.20 16.72 -18.23
N ASP A 58 -2.59 17.17 -17.04
CA ASP A 58 -1.70 17.20 -15.86
C ASP A 58 -1.34 15.77 -15.42
N ARG A 59 -2.33 14.87 -15.39
CA ARG A 59 -2.11 13.44 -15.08
C ARG A 59 -1.13 12.81 -16.06
N ARG A 60 -1.31 13.05 -17.36
CA ARG A 60 -0.43 12.53 -18.39
C ARG A 60 0.97 13.13 -18.32
N SER A 61 1.09 14.42 -18.06
CA SER A 61 2.38 15.08 -17.85
C SER A 61 3.13 14.47 -16.67
N GLU A 62 2.41 14.17 -15.58
CA GLU A 62 3.00 13.56 -14.40
C GLU A 62 3.44 12.11 -14.65
N GLN A 63 2.61 11.34 -15.35
CA GLN A 63 2.97 9.99 -15.81
C GLN A 63 4.25 10.02 -16.67
N ILE A 64 4.36 10.96 -17.62
CA ILE A 64 5.57 11.13 -18.44
C ILE A 64 6.76 11.52 -17.56
N ARG A 65 6.58 12.47 -16.64
CA ARG A 65 7.62 12.93 -15.71
C ARG A 65 8.17 11.77 -14.87
N GLN A 66 7.29 10.93 -14.34
CA GLN A 66 7.67 9.75 -13.58
C GLN A 66 8.45 8.76 -14.46
N LEU A 67 7.99 8.51 -15.68
CA LEU A 67 8.63 7.56 -16.59
C LEU A 67 10.03 8.00 -17.03
N VAL A 68 10.22 9.30 -17.28
CA VAL A 68 11.49 9.87 -17.74
C VAL A 68 12.48 10.06 -16.58
N LYS A 69 12.02 10.62 -15.46
CA LYS A 69 12.90 11.03 -14.36
C LYS A 69 13.09 9.94 -13.29
N HIS A 70 12.08 9.11 -13.06
CA HIS A 70 12.02 8.17 -11.95
C HIS A 70 11.41 6.81 -12.37
N PRO A 71 12.03 6.09 -13.31
CA PRO A 71 11.44 4.89 -13.91
C PRO A 71 11.21 3.76 -12.90
N THR A 72 11.93 3.72 -11.78
CA THR A 72 11.85 2.69 -10.74
C THR A 72 11.05 3.10 -9.51
N THR A 73 10.64 4.37 -9.41
CA THR A 73 9.92 4.88 -8.24
C THR A 73 8.43 4.63 -8.38
N VAL A 74 7.82 4.12 -7.32
CA VAL A 74 6.37 3.92 -7.20
C VAL A 74 5.70 5.27 -6.89
N HIS A 75 4.63 5.60 -7.62
CA HIS A 75 3.89 6.83 -7.37
C HIS A 75 3.05 6.68 -6.09
N PRO A 76 2.96 7.70 -5.22
CA PRO A 76 2.11 7.62 -4.02
C PRO A 76 0.64 7.39 -4.35
N PHE A 77 0.15 7.93 -5.48
CA PHE A 77 -1.21 7.70 -5.97
C PHE A 77 -1.29 6.57 -7.00
N SER A 78 -0.39 5.58 -6.92
CA SER A 78 -0.45 4.39 -7.77
C SER A 78 -1.41 3.36 -7.18
N SER A 79 -1.98 2.50 -8.03
CA SER A 79 -2.79 1.37 -7.56
C SER A 79 -1.97 0.45 -6.66
N PHE A 80 -0.71 0.22 -7.03
CA PHE A 80 0.19 -0.64 -6.29
C PHE A 80 0.37 -0.16 -4.85
N GLN A 81 0.63 1.14 -4.66
CA GLN A 81 0.77 1.73 -3.33
C GLN A 81 -0.51 1.56 -2.51
N MET A 82 -1.68 1.79 -3.10
CA MET A 82 -2.97 1.62 -2.42
C MET A 82 -3.19 0.18 -1.94
N TYR A 83 -2.90 -0.82 -2.78
CA TYR A 83 -2.98 -2.23 -2.37
C TYR A 83 -1.95 -2.59 -1.31
N TRP A 84 -0.75 -2.03 -1.40
CA TRP A 84 0.30 -2.23 -0.41
C TRP A 84 -0.09 -1.69 0.97
N GLU A 85 -0.62 -0.47 1.02
CA GLU A 85 -1.12 0.14 2.26
C GLU A 85 -2.27 -0.67 2.86
N TYR A 86 -3.19 -1.17 2.02
CA TYR A 86 -4.26 -2.04 2.47
C TYR A 86 -3.74 -3.36 3.08
N MET A 87 -2.75 -4.01 2.44
CA MET A 87 -2.12 -5.22 2.96
C MET A 87 -1.41 -4.96 4.30
N MET A 88 -0.67 -3.86 4.42
CA MET A 88 -0.01 -3.48 5.67
C MET A 88 -1.04 -3.24 6.78
N CYS A 89 -2.15 -2.56 6.48
CA CYS A 89 -3.24 -2.33 7.42
C CYS A 89 -3.82 -3.65 7.96
N LEU A 90 -4.08 -4.63 7.07
CA LEU A 90 -4.54 -5.96 7.48
C LEU A 90 -3.52 -6.69 8.34
N MET A 91 -2.23 -6.67 7.96
CA MET A 91 -1.17 -7.30 8.74
C MET A 91 -1.08 -6.72 10.15
N TYR A 92 -1.14 -5.39 10.29
CA TYR A 92 -1.15 -4.73 11.59
C TYR A 92 -2.40 -5.10 12.38
N PHE A 93 -3.57 -5.10 11.76
CA PHE A 93 -4.82 -5.51 12.41
C PHE A 93 -4.71 -6.92 13.01
N PHE A 94 -4.23 -7.90 12.25
CA PHE A 94 -4.03 -9.26 12.75
C PHE A 94 -2.98 -9.33 13.87
N SER A 95 -1.88 -8.60 13.74
CA SER A 95 -0.84 -8.53 14.79
C SER A 95 -1.41 -8.01 16.11
N TYR A 96 -2.22 -6.94 16.07
CA TYR A 96 -2.91 -6.42 17.24
C TYR A 96 -3.91 -7.40 17.83
N MET A 97 -4.69 -8.10 17.00
CA MET A 97 -5.63 -9.12 17.49
C MET A 97 -4.91 -10.26 18.22
N ILE A 98 -3.79 -10.75 17.68
CA ILE A 98 -2.96 -11.78 18.33
C ILE A 98 -2.39 -11.25 19.65
N LEU A 99 -1.90 -10.01 19.68
CA LEU A 99 -1.39 -9.38 20.89
C LEU A 99 -2.47 -9.29 21.97
N CYS A 100 -3.69 -8.84 21.62
CA CYS A 100 -4.82 -8.76 22.54
C CYS A 100 -5.16 -10.14 23.13
N ILE A 101 -5.24 -11.18 22.29
CA ILE A 101 -5.48 -12.56 22.73
C ILE A 101 -4.38 -13.01 23.70
N ASN A 102 -3.11 -12.85 23.33
CA ASN A 102 -1.99 -13.23 24.18
C ASN A 102 -2.00 -12.50 25.52
N SER A 103 -2.32 -11.20 25.54
CA SER A 103 -2.42 -10.43 26.77
C SER A 103 -3.54 -10.92 27.69
N ALA A 104 -4.71 -11.27 27.12
CA ALA A 104 -5.85 -11.78 27.87
C ALA A 104 -5.58 -13.17 28.50
N TYR A 105 -4.87 -14.06 27.79
CA TYR A 105 -4.54 -15.40 28.30
C TYR A 105 -3.29 -15.44 29.19
N SER A 106 -2.31 -14.55 28.96
CA SER A 106 -1.11 -14.42 29.80
C SER A 106 -1.45 -14.01 31.24
N TRP A 107 -2.51 -13.24 31.46
CA TRP A 107 -2.97 -12.90 32.81
C TRP A 107 -3.29 -14.13 33.67
N ARG A 108 -3.75 -15.24 33.05
CA ARG A 108 -4.09 -16.46 33.78
C ARG A 108 -2.87 -17.24 34.28
N THR A 109 -1.70 -17.09 33.66
CA THR A 109 -0.48 -17.80 34.08
C THR A 109 0.22 -17.08 35.24
N VAL A 110 0.12 -15.75 35.32
CA VAL A 110 0.76 -14.95 36.39
C VAL A 110 0.08 -15.18 37.75
N HIS A 111 -1.25 -15.30 37.80
CA HIS A 111 -1.97 -15.54 39.06
C HIS A 111 -1.95 -16.99 39.55
N ARG A 112 -1.36 -17.91 38.78
CA ARG A 112 -1.15 -19.31 39.19
C ARG A 112 0.34 -19.57 39.48
N ALA A 113 1.08 -18.55 39.91
CA ALA A 113 2.32 -18.79 40.63
C ALA A 113 1.96 -19.56 41.92
N PRO A 114 2.37 -20.83 42.06
CA PRO A 114 2.09 -21.58 43.26
C PRO A 114 2.79 -20.88 44.42
N SER A 115 2.05 -20.69 45.51
CA SER A 115 2.58 -20.48 46.83
C SER A 115 3.55 -21.62 47.17
N ILE A 116 4.80 -21.52 46.71
CA ILE A 116 5.96 -22.21 47.29
C ILE A 116 6.33 -21.38 48.53
N GLU A 117 5.42 -21.37 49.48
CA GLU A 117 5.69 -20.88 50.82
C GLU A 117 5.09 -21.94 51.73
N ASN A 118 5.96 -22.62 52.48
CA ASN A 118 5.69 -23.53 53.59
C ASN A 118 5.55 -25.04 53.29
N SER A 119 6.69 -25.70 53.05
CA SER A 119 7.04 -26.98 53.70
C SER A 119 8.47 -27.38 53.29
N ALA A 120 9.46 -27.65 54.13
CA ALA A 120 9.65 -27.58 55.56
C ALA A 120 11.19 -27.70 55.77
N PRO A 121 11.79 -27.16 56.83
CA PRO A 121 13.16 -27.48 57.20
C PRO A 121 13.18 -28.84 57.92
N THR A 122 13.48 -29.94 57.22
CA THR A 122 13.91 -31.18 57.90
C THR A 122 15.35 -31.02 58.34
N LYS A 123 15.47 -30.50 59.56
CA LYS A 123 16.59 -30.76 60.46
C LYS A 123 16.65 -32.27 60.75
N ASP A 124 17.86 -32.75 61.01
CA ASP A 124 18.19 -34.00 61.71
C ASP A 124 18.03 -35.29 60.86
N ALA A 125 19.00 -36.20 60.74
CA ALA A 125 20.01 -36.62 61.70
C ALA A 125 21.29 -37.15 61.01
N VAL A 126 22.43 -36.60 61.45
CA VAL A 126 23.74 -37.28 61.39
C VAL A 126 23.85 -38.03 62.72
N SER A 127 23.80 -39.36 62.68
CA SER A 127 24.24 -40.22 63.77
C SER A 127 25.53 -40.92 63.37
N ILE A 128 26.43 -40.91 64.35
CA ILE A 128 27.80 -41.39 64.44
C ILE A 128 27.93 -42.87 64.06
#